data_AF-A0A7S3IXE3-F1
#
_entry.id   AF-A0A7S3IXE3-F1
#
_cell.length_a   1.000
_cell.length_b   1.000
_cell.length_c   1.000
_cell.angle_alpha   90.00
_cell.angle_beta   90.00
_cell.angle_gamma   90.00
#
_symmetry.space_group_name_H-M   'P 1'
#
loop_
_entity.id
_entity.type
_entity.pdbx_description
1 polymer ?
#
loop_
_entity_poly.entity_id
_entity_poly.type
_entity_poly.pdbx_seq_one_letter_code
_entity_poly.pdbx_strand_id
1 'polypeptide(L)'
;IKYYDVDGDGSISYDEFLSGLKDELTERRVNMVKKAFQMLDKDSSGKITTSDIQHIYDVSMNPEFLEGRKTKNDILSEFLNNFDGPRGNNDGVVTWEEFYDYYSDLSMSTPSDEYFVRMMESTWQVAENEDADITKQTVKHLHTEVKQRIMQLARGEQGLFKKIFNDFDLNGSESLTIDEVTNLIAKLRVSVERKYIYPFFKIVDANNSGA
;
A
#
# COMPACT_ATOMS: atom_id res chain seq x y z
N ILE A 1 30.65 7.27 14.79
CA ILE A 1 31.38 6.05 14.37
C ILE A 1 30.37 4.92 14.14
N LYS A 2 29.66 4.40 15.16
CA LYS A 2 28.60 3.37 15.00
C LYS A 2 27.44 3.65 14.02
N TYR A 3 27.22 4.90 13.60
CA TYR A 3 26.14 5.25 12.67
C TYR A 3 26.57 5.10 11.19
N TYR A 4 27.88 4.97 10.95
CA TYR A 4 28.49 4.93 9.62
C TYR A 4 29.27 3.64 9.41
N ASP A 5 29.94 3.13 10.45
CA ASP A 5 30.60 1.81 10.49
C ASP A 5 29.54 0.71 10.58
N VAL A 6 29.10 0.22 9.41
CA VAL A 6 27.98 -0.70 9.24
C VAL A 6 28.45 -2.14 9.29
N ASP A 7 29.64 -2.44 8.76
CA ASP A 7 30.22 -3.77 8.84
C ASP A 7 30.89 -4.07 10.21
N GLY A 8 31.07 -3.04 11.04
CA GLY A 8 31.59 -3.17 12.39
C GLY A 8 33.09 -3.43 12.44
N ASP A 9 33.81 -3.15 11.35
CA ASP A 9 35.26 -3.35 11.26
C ASP A 9 36.08 -2.30 12.05
N GLY A 10 35.40 -1.27 12.56
CA GLY A 10 35.99 -0.19 13.36
C GLY A 10 36.51 0.98 12.53
N SER A 11 36.27 0.97 11.22
CA SER A 11 36.59 2.02 10.25
C SER A 11 35.33 2.49 9.51
N ILE A 12 35.46 3.51 8.65
CA ILE A 12 34.36 3.96 7.79
C ILE A 12 34.92 3.95 6.37
N SER A 13 34.48 2.99 5.56
CA SER A 13 34.80 2.92 4.14
C SER A 13 34.17 4.08 3.36
N TYR A 14 34.64 4.31 2.13
CA TYR A 14 34.07 5.34 1.27
C TYR A 14 32.57 5.09 1.00
N ASP A 15 32.19 3.83 0.82
CA ASP A 15 30.81 3.43 0.57
C ASP A 15 29.93 3.59 1.81
N GLU A 16 30.46 3.32 3.00
CA GLU A 16 29.79 3.59 4.27
C GLU A 16 29.62 5.08 4.55
N PHE A 17 30.63 5.88 4.22
CA PHE A 17 30.55 7.33 4.31
C PHE A 17 29.46 7.89 3.40
N LEU A 18 29.41 7.45 2.13
CA LEU A 18 28.34 7.82 1.21
C LEU A 18 26.98 7.31 1.68
N SER A 19 26.91 6.09 2.21
CA SER A 19 25.67 5.50 2.72
C SER A 19 25.09 6.27 3.88
N GLY A 20 25.93 6.81 4.78
CA GLY A 20 25.43 7.62 5.89
C GLY A 20 25.15 9.09 5.52
N LEU A 21 25.39 9.48 4.27
CA LEU A 21 24.92 10.75 3.69
C LEU A 21 23.61 10.57 2.91
N LYS A 22 23.10 9.34 2.77
CA LYS A 22 21.82 9.07 2.11
C LYS A 22 20.69 9.63 2.96
N ASP A 23 19.86 10.47 2.35
CA ASP A 23 18.59 10.85 2.94
C ASP A 23 17.64 9.65 2.91
N GLU A 24 16.86 9.47 3.98
CA GLU A 24 15.78 8.50 3.98
C GLU A 24 14.76 8.84 2.88
N LEU A 25 14.16 7.81 2.28
CA LEU A 25 13.07 7.99 1.34
C LEU A 25 11.92 8.78 1.99
N THR A 26 11.32 9.70 1.23
CA THR A 26 10.08 10.35 1.68
C THR A 26 8.99 9.29 1.86
N GLU A 27 8.05 9.51 2.78
CA GLU A 27 6.95 8.58 3.04
C GLU A 27 6.19 8.19 1.76
N ARG A 28 6.01 9.15 0.83
CA ARG A 28 5.41 8.93 -0.48
C ARG A 28 6.20 7.92 -1.32
N ARG A 29 7.52 8.05 -1.40
CA ARG A 29 8.40 7.10 -2.12
C ARG A 29 8.42 5.74 -1.43
N VAL A 30 8.52 5.70 -0.09
CA VAL A 30 8.45 4.46 0.69
C VAL A 30 7.18 3.68 0.37
N ASN A 31 6.04 4.35 0.29
CA ASN A 31 4.76 3.70 -0.02
C ASN A 31 4.76 3.09 -1.43
N MET A 32 5.34 3.75 -2.43
CA MET A 32 5.48 3.17 -3.77
C MET A 32 6.40 1.95 -3.79
N VAL A 33 7.53 2.00 -3.07
CA VAL A 33 8.47 0.88 -2.94
C VAL A 33 7.81 -0.31 -2.24
N LYS A 34 7.05 -0.07 -1.16
CA LYS A 34 6.27 -1.11 -0.48
C LYS A 34 5.25 -1.76 -1.41
N LYS A 35 4.51 -0.97 -2.19
CA LYS A 35 3.53 -1.48 -3.15
C LYS A 35 4.19 -2.35 -4.22
N ALA A 36 5.31 -1.90 -4.78
CA ALA A 36 6.07 -2.69 -5.75
C ALA A 36 6.57 -4.01 -5.13
N PHE A 37 7.14 -3.95 -3.92
CA PHE A 37 7.61 -5.15 -3.22
C PHE A 37 6.49 -6.16 -2.98
N GLN A 38 5.35 -5.70 -2.47
CA GLN A 38 4.17 -6.54 -2.22
C GLN A 38 3.55 -7.10 -3.49
N MET A 39 3.61 -6.37 -4.62
CA MET A 39 3.15 -6.88 -5.91
C MET A 39 4.05 -8.03 -6.39
N LEU A 40 5.36 -7.89 -6.19
CA LEU A 40 6.35 -8.89 -6.58
C LEU A 40 6.32 -10.11 -5.67
N ASP A 41 6.22 -9.94 -4.35
CA ASP A 41 6.17 -11.01 -3.33
C ASP A 41 4.80 -11.74 -3.33
N LYS A 42 4.60 -12.62 -4.31
CA LYS A 42 3.31 -13.28 -4.56
C LYS A 42 2.87 -14.23 -3.45
N ASP A 43 3.82 -14.88 -2.81
CA ASP A 43 3.54 -15.79 -1.70
C ASP A 43 3.51 -15.09 -0.33
N SER A 44 3.80 -13.78 -0.30
CA SER A 44 3.87 -12.95 0.90
C SER A 44 4.87 -13.50 1.93
N SER A 45 5.95 -14.11 1.45
CA SER A 45 7.03 -14.64 2.29
C SER A 45 7.91 -13.56 2.92
N GLY A 46 7.78 -12.31 2.44
CA GLY A 46 8.64 -11.20 2.81
C GLY A 46 9.95 -11.16 2.03
N LYS A 47 10.08 -11.97 0.97
CA LYS A 47 11.26 -12.02 0.08
C LYS A 47 10.79 -12.26 -1.35
N ILE A 48 11.48 -11.66 -2.32
CA ILE A 48 11.20 -11.88 -3.75
C ILE A 48 12.16 -12.95 -4.27
N THR A 49 11.61 -14.02 -4.81
CA THR A 49 12.36 -15.15 -5.35
C THR A 49 12.13 -15.31 -6.84
N THR A 50 12.95 -16.14 -7.49
CA THR A 50 12.79 -16.46 -8.92
C THR A 50 11.40 -17.03 -9.24
N SER A 51 10.77 -17.75 -8.31
CA SER A 51 9.40 -18.26 -8.45
C SER A 51 8.33 -17.17 -8.54
N ASP A 52 8.57 -16.01 -7.92
CA ASP A 52 7.62 -14.92 -7.88
C ASP A 52 7.60 -14.13 -9.21
N ILE A 53 8.80 -13.90 -9.75
CA ILE A 53 9.00 -13.05 -10.93
C ILE A 53 8.99 -13.80 -12.27
N GLN A 54 8.97 -15.15 -12.26
CA GLN A 54 9.03 -15.97 -13.47
C GLN A 54 7.90 -15.71 -14.49
N HIS A 55 6.82 -15.05 -14.05
CA HIS A 55 5.66 -14.65 -14.84
C HIS A 55 5.73 -13.20 -15.33
N ILE A 56 6.60 -12.41 -14.71
CA ILE A 56 6.77 -10.97 -14.96
C ILE A 56 7.89 -10.77 -15.98
N TYR A 57 8.93 -11.61 -15.91
CA TYR A 57 10.10 -11.53 -16.78
C TYR A 57 10.13 -12.67 -17.80
N ASP A 58 9.99 -12.33 -19.08
CA ASP A 58 10.08 -13.30 -20.19
C ASP A 58 11.54 -13.51 -20.62
N VAL A 59 12.03 -14.74 -20.39
CA VAL A 59 13.41 -15.15 -20.75
C VAL A 59 13.50 -15.73 -22.17
N SER A 60 12.38 -15.94 -22.86
CA SER A 60 12.33 -16.73 -24.11
C SER A 60 13.18 -16.14 -25.24
N MET A 61 13.38 -14.83 -25.23
CA MET A 61 14.18 -14.10 -26.22
C MET A 61 15.58 -13.74 -25.74
N ASN A 62 15.99 -14.21 -24.55
CA ASN A 62 17.34 -13.94 -24.04
C ASN A 62 18.37 -14.77 -24.83
N PRO A 63 19.43 -14.14 -25.41
CA PRO A 63 20.43 -14.86 -26.20
C PRO A 63 21.11 -16.02 -25.46
N GLU A 64 21.41 -15.86 -24.17
CA GLU A 64 22.07 -16.90 -23.38
C GLU A 64 21.15 -18.07 -23.04
N PHE A 65 19.83 -17.82 -22.98
CA PHE A 65 18.82 -18.86 -22.89
C PHE A 65 18.69 -19.64 -24.21
N LEU A 66 18.60 -18.91 -25.33
CA LEU A 66 18.47 -19.50 -26.67
C LEU A 66 19.69 -20.34 -27.07
N GLU A 67 20.88 -19.91 -26.66
CA GLU A 67 22.14 -20.63 -26.88
C GLU A 67 22.37 -21.77 -25.87
N GLY A 68 21.47 -21.95 -24.90
CA GLY A 68 21.56 -23.02 -23.89
C GLY A 68 22.71 -22.83 -22.88
N ARG A 69 23.28 -21.62 -22.79
CA ARG A 69 24.35 -21.29 -21.83
C ARG A 69 23.82 -21.08 -20.42
N LYS A 70 22.62 -20.53 -20.28
CA LYS A 70 21.97 -20.24 -19.01
C LYS A 70 20.57 -20.84 -18.97
N THR A 71 20.16 -21.30 -17.80
CA THR A 71 18.79 -21.71 -17.55
C THR A 71 17.90 -20.49 -17.32
N LYS A 72 16.58 -20.69 -17.37
CA LYS A 72 15.61 -19.65 -16.97
C LYS A 72 15.90 -19.14 -15.56
N ASN A 73 16.22 -20.03 -14.63
CA ASN A 73 16.49 -19.64 -13.25
C ASN A 73 17.76 -18.82 -13.11
N ASP A 74 18.84 -19.15 -13.85
CA ASP A 74 20.08 -18.37 -13.79
C ASP A 74 19.84 -16.91 -14.22
N ILE A 75 19.08 -16.71 -15.30
CA ILE A 75 18.74 -15.37 -15.81
C ILE A 75 17.83 -14.62 -14.83
N LEU A 76 16.87 -15.29 -14.20
CA LEU A 76 15.99 -14.66 -13.21
C LEU A 76 16.76 -14.32 -11.93
N SER A 77 17.67 -15.18 -11.46
CA SER A 77 18.53 -14.88 -10.32
C SER A 77 19.44 -13.69 -10.61
N GLU A 78 20.05 -13.62 -11.80
CA GLU A 78 20.83 -12.45 -12.22
C GLU A 78 19.98 -11.18 -12.31
N PHE A 79 18.74 -11.30 -12.77
CA PHE A 79 17.80 -10.18 -12.77
C PHE A 79 17.55 -9.67 -11.34
N LEU A 80 17.27 -10.58 -10.40
CA LEU A 80 17.03 -10.27 -8.98
C LEU A 80 18.25 -9.65 -8.31
N ASN A 81 19.45 -10.16 -8.60
CA ASN A 81 20.71 -9.62 -8.07
C ASN A 81 20.96 -8.16 -8.50
N ASN A 82 20.24 -7.59 -9.47
CA ASN A 82 20.33 -6.16 -9.77
C ASN A 82 19.69 -5.29 -8.67
N PHE A 83 18.85 -5.86 -7.80
CA PHE A 83 18.16 -5.16 -6.71
C PHE A 83 18.84 -5.33 -5.34
N ASP A 84 19.87 -6.16 -5.25
CA ASP A 84 20.69 -6.41 -4.05
C ASP A 84 21.34 -5.14 -3.49
N GLY A 85 21.50 -4.12 -4.34
CA GLY A 85 22.18 -2.88 -3.97
C GLY A 85 23.65 -3.13 -3.58
N PRO A 86 24.31 -2.13 -2.97
CA PRO A 86 25.72 -2.23 -2.60
C PRO A 86 26.03 -3.26 -1.51
N ARG A 87 25.01 -3.72 -0.77
CA ARG A 87 25.14 -4.59 0.41
C ARG A 87 24.55 -5.98 0.24
N GLY A 88 23.96 -6.28 -0.91
CA GLY A 88 23.34 -7.58 -1.12
C GLY A 88 24.37 -8.69 -1.34
N ASN A 89 23.86 -9.90 -1.30
CA ASN A 89 24.65 -11.11 -1.15
C ASN A 89 24.74 -11.94 -2.44
N ASN A 90 24.11 -11.48 -3.53
CA ASN A 90 23.98 -12.14 -4.83
C ASN A 90 23.39 -13.55 -4.75
N ASP A 91 22.50 -13.81 -3.78
CA ASP A 91 21.91 -15.13 -3.55
C ASP A 91 20.72 -15.44 -4.47
N GLY A 92 20.31 -14.50 -5.32
CA GLY A 92 19.16 -14.63 -6.22
C GLY A 92 17.81 -14.45 -5.51
N VAL A 93 17.81 -13.86 -4.31
CA VAL A 93 16.64 -13.54 -3.49
C VAL A 93 16.75 -12.10 -3.03
N VAL A 94 15.67 -11.33 -3.16
CA VAL A 94 15.66 -9.92 -2.76
C VAL A 94 14.82 -9.75 -1.51
N THR A 95 15.45 -9.32 -0.42
CA THR A 95 14.79 -8.96 0.83
C THR A 95 14.19 -7.55 0.76
N TRP A 96 13.33 -7.21 1.73
CA TRP A 96 12.79 -5.86 1.86
C TRP A 96 13.92 -4.82 2.01
N GLU A 97 14.93 -5.14 2.82
CA GLU A 97 16.07 -4.27 3.09
C GLU A 97 16.88 -4.00 1.81
N GLU A 98 17.19 -5.03 1.03
CA GLU A 98 17.90 -4.89 -0.25
C GLU A 98 17.11 -4.05 -1.26
N PHE A 99 15.82 -4.36 -1.43
CA PHE A 99 14.94 -3.62 -2.32
C PHE A 99 14.80 -2.15 -1.91
N TYR A 100 14.68 -1.89 -0.61
CA TYR A 100 14.61 -0.55 -0.05
C TYR A 100 15.91 0.23 -0.27
N ASP A 101 17.06 -0.39 -0.03
CA ASP A 101 18.38 0.24 -0.22
C ASP A 101 18.61 0.57 -1.70
N TYR A 102 18.25 -0.33 -2.61
CA TYR A 102 18.30 -0.07 -4.05
C TYR A 102 17.49 1.17 -4.46
N TYR A 103 16.24 1.27 -3.99
CA TYR A 103 15.39 2.42 -4.31
C TYR A 103 15.78 3.70 -3.58
N SER A 104 16.44 3.59 -2.42
CA SER A 104 17.06 4.72 -1.73
C SER A 104 18.19 5.32 -2.57
N ASP A 105 19.00 4.48 -3.19
CA ASP A 105 20.11 4.91 -4.05
C ASP A 105 19.61 5.54 -5.34
N LEU A 106 18.61 4.91 -5.97
CA LEU A 106 17.95 5.45 -7.15
C LEU A 106 17.26 6.79 -6.83
N SER A 107 16.69 6.93 -5.64
CA SER A 107 16.02 8.13 -5.17
C SER A 107 16.95 9.34 -5.09
N MET A 108 18.24 9.16 -4.77
CA MET A 108 19.23 10.24 -4.74
C MET A 108 19.45 10.91 -6.10
N SER A 109 19.35 10.12 -7.18
CA SER A 109 19.48 10.63 -8.56
C SER A 109 18.13 11.03 -9.17
N THR A 110 17.03 10.82 -8.43
CA THR A 110 15.67 11.09 -8.91
C THR A 110 15.25 12.53 -8.57
N PRO A 111 14.91 13.36 -9.57
CA PRO A 111 14.75 14.81 -9.39
C PRO A 111 13.51 15.24 -8.58
N SER A 112 12.48 14.40 -8.45
CA SER A 112 11.28 14.72 -7.67
C SER A 112 10.47 13.46 -7.33
N ASP A 113 9.62 13.57 -6.31
CA ASP A 113 8.70 12.50 -5.92
C ASP A 113 7.72 12.17 -7.04
N GLU A 114 7.31 13.16 -7.84
CA GLU A 114 6.43 12.96 -8.99
C GLU A 114 7.10 12.11 -10.08
N TYR A 115 8.39 12.36 -10.34
CA TYR A 115 9.15 11.53 -11.28
C TYR A 115 9.31 10.11 -10.73
N PHE A 116 9.63 9.99 -9.44
CA PHE A 116 9.78 8.70 -8.78
C PHE A 116 8.49 7.87 -8.86
N VAL A 117 7.34 8.47 -8.54
CA VAL A 117 6.02 7.81 -8.62
C VAL A 117 5.75 7.33 -10.04
N ARG A 118 5.92 8.19 -11.06
CA ARG A 118 5.69 7.80 -12.47
C ARG A 118 6.62 6.70 -12.93
N MET A 119 7.87 6.72 -12.49
CA MET A 119 8.82 5.66 -12.77
C MET A 119 8.34 4.34 -12.15
N MET A 120 7.94 4.35 -10.87
CA MET A 120 7.43 3.17 -10.18
C MET A 120 6.14 2.62 -10.80
N GLU A 121 5.20 3.51 -11.16
CA GLU A 121 3.99 3.18 -11.91
C GLU A 121 4.31 2.52 -13.25
N SER A 122 5.25 3.08 -14.01
CA SER A 122 5.64 2.53 -15.31
C SER A 122 6.34 1.18 -15.18
N THR A 123 7.25 1.02 -14.22
CA THR A 123 8.08 -0.18 -14.08
C THR A 123 7.27 -1.35 -13.50
N TRP A 124 6.44 -1.08 -12.50
CA TRP A 124 5.77 -2.13 -11.73
C TRP A 124 4.25 -2.13 -11.88
N GLN A 125 3.67 -1.20 -12.64
CA GLN A 125 2.21 -1.09 -12.80
C GLN A 125 1.48 -0.93 -11.45
N VAL A 126 2.14 -0.36 -10.45
CA VAL A 126 1.57 -0.08 -9.11
C VAL A 126 1.05 1.35 -9.07
N ALA A 127 -0.17 1.56 -8.59
CA ALA A 127 -0.77 2.89 -8.51
C ALA A 127 -0.60 3.55 -7.14
N GLU A 128 -0.32 4.85 -7.11
CA GLU A 128 -0.19 5.60 -5.87
C GLU A 128 -1.48 5.58 -5.03
N ASN A 129 -2.65 5.71 -5.66
CA ASN A 129 -3.90 6.03 -4.96
C ASN A 129 -4.92 4.88 -4.86
N GLU A 130 -4.61 3.66 -5.30
CA GLU A 130 -5.61 2.57 -5.36
C GLU A 130 -6.36 2.32 -4.03
N ASP A 131 -5.65 2.23 -2.90
CA ASP A 131 -6.30 1.98 -1.61
C ASP A 131 -7.16 3.14 -1.11
N ALA A 132 -6.72 4.38 -1.33
CA ALA A 132 -7.43 5.57 -0.92
C ALA A 132 -8.64 5.85 -1.82
N ASP A 133 -8.52 5.59 -3.12
CA ASP A 133 -9.59 5.78 -4.09
C ASP A 133 -10.63 4.67 -4.02
N ILE A 134 -10.21 3.41 -3.84
CA ILE A 134 -11.13 2.31 -3.53
C ILE A 134 -11.86 2.62 -2.22
N THR A 135 -11.15 3.00 -1.16
CA THR A 135 -11.79 3.37 0.12
C THR A 135 -12.77 4.52 -0.07
N LYS A 136 -12.41 5.60 -0.76
CA LYS A 136 -13.32 6.73 -1.05
C LYS A 136 -14.54 6.30 -1.86
N GLN A 137 -14.36 5.47 -2.90
CA GLN A 137 -15.45 5.00 -3.74
C GLN A 137 -16.41 4.07 -2.98
N THR A 138 -15.87 3.11 -2.23
CA THR A 138 -16.64 2.19 -1.39
C THR A 138 -17.42 2.95 -0.32
N VAL A 139 -16.79 3.92 0.35
CA VAL A 139 -17.46 4.75 1.35
C VAL A 139 -18.55 5.63 0.73
N LYS A 140 -18.32 6.19 -0.46
CA LYS A 140 -19.33 6.98 -1.20
C LYS A 140 -20.53 6.12 -1.63
N HIS A 141 -20.27 4.89 -2.06
CA HIS A 141 -21.31 3.92 -2.38
C HIS A 141 -22.12 3.54 -1.14
N LEU A 142 -21.44 3.23 -0.03
CA LEU A 142 -22.06 2.93 1.26
C LEU A 142 -22.97 4.08 1.74
N HIS A 143 -22.50 5.32 1.65
CA HIS A 143 -23.30 6.49 1.97
C HIS A 143 -24.56 6.61 1.11
N THR A 144 -24.45 6.28 -0.18
CA THR A 144 -25.58 6.30 -1.10
C THR A 144 -26.61 5.22 -0.74
N GLU A 145 -26.17 4.00 -0.46
CA GLU A 145 -27.05 2.90 -0.05
C GLU A 145 -27.76 3.19 1.27
N VAL A 146 -27.02 3.62 2.30
CA VAL A 146 -27.59 3.98 3.62
C VAL A 146 -28.64 5.07 3.46
N LYS A 147 -28.33 6.15 2.72
CA LYS A 147 -29.28 7.23 2.43
C LYS A 147 -30.52 6.72 1.72
N GLN A 148 -30.37 5.88 0.70
CA GLN A 148 -31.50 5.32 -0.04
C GLN A 148 -32.41 4.46 0.85
N ARG A 149 -31.83 3.63 1.73
CA ARG A 149 -32.63 2.78 2.63
C ARG A 149 -33.36 3.59 3.70
N ILE A 150 -32.72 4.61 4.26
CA ILE A 150 -33.38 5.54 5.19
C ILE A 150 -34.53 6.27 4.48
N MET A 151 -34.32 6.75 3.26
CA MET A 151 -35.36 7.41 2.46
C MET A 151 -36.54 6.49 2.17
N GLN A 152 -36.29 5.21 1.85
CA GLN A 152 -37.33 4.20 1.65
C GLN A 152 -38.13 3.92 2.93
N LEU A 153 -37.44 3.82 4.08
CA LEU A 153 -38.10 3.63 5.38
C LEU A 153 -38.95 4.84 5.77
N ALA A 154 -38.47 6.04 5.48
CA ALA A 154 -39.20 7.28 5.76
C ALA A 154 -40.37 7.53 4.81
N ARG A 155 -40.48 6.78 3.69
CA ARG A 155 -41.53 6.94 2.65
C ARG A 155 -41.70 8.39 2.16
N GLY A 156 -40.66 9.22 2.28
CA GLY A 156 -40.71 10.65 1.95
C GLY A 156 -41.35 11.57 3.00
N GLU A 157 -41.76 11.06 4.17
CA GLU A 157 -42.33 11.87 5.25
C GLU A 157 -41.23 12.39 6.19
N GLN A 158 -41.09 13.72 6.27
CA GLN A 158 -40.11 14.41 7.12
C GLN A 158 -40.19 13.99 8.59
N GLY A 159 -41.39 13.71 9.12
CA GLY A 159 -41.59 13.28 10.51
C GLY A 159 -41.03 11.90 10.85
N LEU A 160 -40.88 11.01 9.86
CA LEU A 160 -40.36 9.66 10.07
C LEU A 160 -38.82 9.65 10.21
N PHE A 161 -38.10 10.61 9.64
CA PHE A 161 -36.64 10.68 9.81
C PHE A 161 -36.23 10.87 11.26
N LYS A 162 -36.94 11.73 12.01
CA LYS A 162 -36.67 11.94 13.44
C LYS A 162 -36.99 10.69 14.25
N LYS A 163 -38.04 9.96 13.88
CA LYS A 163 -38.38 8.69 14.54
C LYS A 163 -37.32 7.61 14.26
N ILE A 164 -36.91 7.47 13.00
CA ILE A 164 -35.83 6.56 12.62
C ILE A 164 -34.55 6.91 13.39
N PHE A 165 -34.14 8.18 13.41
CA PHE A 165 -32.97 8.61 14.18
C PHE A 165 -33.06 8.20 15.65
N ASN A 166 -34.18 8.50 16.31
CA ASN A 166 -34.40 8.15 17.72
C ASN A 166 -34.45 6.64 17.98
N ASP A 167 -34.84 5.82 17.00
CA ASP A 167 -34.83 4.35 17.14
C ASP A 167 -33.39 3.79 17.20
N PHE A 168 -32.38 4.57 16.80
CA PHE A 168 -30.96 4.18 16.78
C PHE A 168 -30.08 4.97 17.75
N ASP A 169 -30.52 6.14 18.21
CA ASP A 169 -29.93 6.87 19.34
C ASP A 169 -30.33 6.20 20.67
N LEU A 170 -29.61 5.13 21.02
CA LEU A 170 -29.96 4.25 22.14
C LEU A 170 -29.67 4.90 23.49
N ASN A 171 -28.71 5.83 23.52
CA ASN A 171 -28.33 6.56 24.72
C ASN A 171 -29.09 7.90 24.88
N GLY A 172 -29.88 8.31 23.88
CA GLY A 172 -30.66 9.55 23.90
C GLY A 172 -29.78 10.80 23.89
N SER A 173 -28.60 10.70 23.30
CA SER A 173 -27.60 11.78 23.26
C SER A 173 -27.92 12.85 22.21
N GLU A 174 -28.96 12.65 21.39
CA GLU A 174 -29.25 13.45 20.19
C GLU A 174 -28.12 13.39 19.14
N SER A 175 -27.22 12.41 19.27
CA SER A 175 -26.05 12.14 18.43
C SER A 175 -25.93 10.64 18.19
N LEU A 176 -25.22 10.21 17.15
CA LEU A 176 -25.04 8.78 16.88
C LEU A 176 -23.56 8.43 16.96
N THR A 177 -23.21 7.64 17.96
CA THR A 177 -21.87 7.09 18.08
C THR A 177 -21.56 6.11 16.94
N ILE A 178 -20.28 5.80 16.74
CA ILE A 178 -19.85 4.83 15.71
C ILE A 178 -20.52 3.45 15.87
N ASP A 179 -20.78 3.02 17.12
CA ASP A 179 -21.45 1.75 17.39
C ASP A 179 -22.94 1.80 17.01
N GLU A 180 -23.61 2.93 17.27
CA GLU A 180 -25.00 3.17 16.86
C GLU A 180 -25.12 3.26 15.33
N VAL A 181 -24.19 3.92 14.66
CA VAL A 181 -24.09 3.92 13.19
C VAL A 181 -23.83 2.51 12.64
N THR A 182 -22.97 1.73 13.29
CA THR A 182 -22.70 0.34 12.91
C THR A 182 -23.97 -0.51 13.01
N ASN A 183 -24.71 -0.37 14.11
CA ASN A 183 -25.98 -1.05 14.33
C ASN A 183 -27.06 -0.60 13.32
N LEU A 184 -27.10 0.68 12.99
CA LEU A 184 -27.97 1.23 11.94
C LEU A 184 -27.68 0.57 10.59
N ILE A 185 -26.43 0.57 10.14
CA ILE A 185 -26.02 -0.05 8.87
C ILE A 185 -26.42 -1.53 8.84
N ALA A 186 -26.16 -2.27 9.93
CA ALA A 186 -26.53 -3.68 10.05
C ALA A 186 -28.06 -3.88 9.98
N LYS A 187 -28.85 -3.04 10.65
CA LYS A 187 -30.32 -3.14 10.68
C LYS A 187 -30.97 -2.71 9.37
N LEU A 188 -30.34 -1.79 8.64
CA LEU A 188 -30.66 -1.48 7.25
C LEU A 188 -30.26 -2.63 6.30
N ARG A 189 -29.62 -3.70 6.78
CA ARG A 189 -29.10 -4.85 6.02
C ARG A 189 -28.01 -4.48 5.00
N VAL A 190 -27.28 -3.39 5.24
CA VAL A 190 -26.23 -2.92 4.32
C VAL A 190 -24.97 -3.70 4.62
N SER A 191 -24.44 -4.41 3.61
CA SER A 191 -23.26 -5.23 3.78
C SER A 191 -22.01 -4.37 3.65
N VAL A 192 -21.16 -4.34 4.68
CA VAL A 192 -19.93 -3.56 4.67
C VAL A 192 -18.86 -4.23 5.53
N GLU A 193 -17.61 -4.19 5.05
CA GLU A 193 -16.46 -4.61 5.84
C GLU A 193 -16.13 -3.57 6.94
N ARG A 194 -15.70 -4.05 8.11
CA ARG A 194 -15.41 -3.20 9.29
C ARG A 194 -14.43 -2.05 9.00
N LYS A 195 -13.47 -2.26 8.10
CA LYS A 195 -12.46 -1.27 7.71
C LYS A 195 -13.05 0.00 7.07
N TYR A 196 -14.26 -0.05 6.52
CA TYR A 196 -14.92 1.10 5.89
C TYR A 196 -15.88 1.86 6.82
N ILE A 197 -16.20 1.31 8.00
CA ILE A 197 -17.14 1.93 8.95
C ILE A 197 -16.61 3.26 9.48
N TYR A 198 -15.35 3.31 9.92
CA TYR A 198 -14.77 4.53 10.45
C TYR A 198 -14.58 5.63 9.38
N PRO A 199 -14.05 5.33 8.18
CA PRO A 199 -14.04 6.28 7.06
C PRO A 199 -15.43 6.80 6.70
N PHE A 200 -16.44 5.94 6.71
CA PHE A 200 -17.83 6.34 6.50
C PHE A 200 -18.36 7.27 7.58
N PHE A 201 -18.13 6.93 8.84
CA PHE A 201 -18.50 7.74 9.99
C PHE A 201 -17.93 9.16 9.87
N LYS A 202 -16.64 9.28 9.52
CA LYS A 202 -15.98 10.58 9.30
C LYS A 202 -16.60 11.43 8.19
N ILE A 203 -17.22 10.83 7.17
CA ILE A 203 -17.90 11.61 6.12
C ILE A 203 -19.23 12.17 6.63
N VAL A 204 -19.90 11.45 7.53
CA VAL A 204 -21.20 11.84 8.10
C VAL A 204 -21.03 12.80 9.28
N ASP A 205 -19.96 12.63 10.06
CA ASP A 205 -19.55 13.47 11.19
C ASP A 205 -18.95 14.81 10.73
N ALA A 206 -19.81 15.69 10.22
CA ALA A 206 -19.43 16.96 9.61
C ALA A 206 -18.80 17.98 10.60
N ASN A 207 -19.05 17.83 11.90
CA ASN A 207 -18.50 18.65 12.97
C ASN A 207 -17.36 17.96 13.73
N ASN A 208 -16.98 16.74 13.33
CA ASN A 208 -15.86 15.97 13.89
C ASN A 208 -16.00 15.74 15.40
N SER A 209 -17.24 15.58 15.88
CA SER A 209 -17.55 15.39 17.30
C SER A 209 -17.26 13.97 17.79
N GLY A 210 -17.09 13.00 16.89
CA GLY A 210 -16.98 11.60 17.26
C GLY A 210 -18.32 10.96 17.66
N ALA A 211 -19.42 11.69 17.54
CA ALA A 211 -20.81 11.31 17.79
C ALA A 211 -21.75 12.24 17.02
#